data_AF-A0ABD1LNA6-F1
#
_entry.id   AF-A0ABD1LNA6-F1
#
_cell.length_a   1.000
_cell.length_b   1.000
_cell.length_c   1.000
_cell.angle_alpha   90.00
_cell.angle_beta   90.00
_cell.angle_gamma   90.00
#
_symmetry.space_group_name_H-M   'P 1'
#
loop_
_entity.id
_entity.type
_entity.pdbx_description
1 polymer ?
#
loop_
_entity_poly.entity_id
_entity_poly.type
_entity_poly.pdbx_seq_one_letter_code
_entity_poly.pdbx_strand_id
1 'polypeptide(L)'
;MCAVNQDSLIGVLGETDSHQDGSITILKVRDKSIEAWSQFAKRVSGEWDGFGADFSNEGKAIELPESVVPETYREWEVKVFDWQTQCPTLAEPEEHVLQYKSIQLLPTVGCEADAATQYSVDERKIGGENSGLTAFSYQFSGSYVAVWQEKDTLLELEYCLINPQDCESRVRIVQVIQVLNNTEMVLQGIRVFREQWYGPFRNGDQLGGCSIRDSAFASTAPMTASDVTGIWKGSKAVATFGSSNTEIFQELLDEKVQNSVRDGDNSILLPKQLWCSLKQSKEGETLSEVGWLLDFGQAITSSCLFSSTAKPQASCKLQ
;
A
#
# COMPACT_ATOMS: atom_id res chain seq x y z
N MET A 1 56.75 -33.38 -39.90
CA MET A 1 56.46 -34.34 -38.81
C MET A 1 54.99 -34.72 -38.94
N CYS A 2 54.77 -36.03 -39.07
CA CYS A 2 53.54 -36.84 -38.88
C CYS A 2 52.16 -36.40 -39.43
N ALA A 3 51.78 -37.13 -40.48
CA ALA A 3 50.50 -37.76 -40.84
C ALA A 3 49.21 -37.57 -39.98
N VAL A 4 48.14 -37.17 -40.67
CA VAL A 4 46.88 -37.92 -41.01
C VAL A 4 46.23 -38.84 -39.95
N ASN A 5 44.96 -38.56 -39.63
CA ASN A 5 43.72 -39.40 -39.59
C ASN A 5 42.82 -39.01 -38.40
N GLN A 6 41.57 -38.56 -38.58
CA GLN A 6 40.32 -39.22 -39.02
C GLN A 6 39.59 -40.03 -37.93
N ASP A 7 38.34 -39.59 -37.73
CA ASP A 7 37.13 -40.27 -37.25
C ASP A 7 36.87 -40.59 -35.76
N SER A 8 35.80 -39.92 -35.29
CA SER A 8 34.70 -40.32 -34.40
C SER A 8 34.85 -41.52 -33.47
N LEU A 9 34.41 -41.38 -32.21
CA LEU A 9 33.23 -42.11 -31.72
C LEU A 9 32.83 -41.72 -30.28
N ILE A 10 31.52 -41.80 -30.10
CA ILE A 10 30.68 -41.72 -28.90
C ILE A 10 31.19 -42.62 -27.76
N GLY A 11 31.06 -42.14 -26.51
CA GLY A 11 31.23 -42.94 -25.30
C GLY A 11 30.39 -42.40 -24.15
N VAL A 12 29.32 -43.13 -23.83
CA VAL A 12 28.31 -42.92 -22.78
C VAL A 12 28.78 -43.57 -21.46
N LEU A 13 28.10 -43.22 -20.35
CA LEU A 13 28.11 -43.78 -18.98
C LEU A 13 29.05 -43.02 -18.03
N GLY A 14 28.62 -42.54 -16.87
CA GLY A 14 27.39 -42.69 -16.10
C GLY A 14 27.73 -42.37 -14.64
N GLU A 15 26.80 -41.74 -13.91
CA GLU A 15 26.68 -41.69 -12.44
C GLU A 15 27.88 -41.11 -11.65
N THR A 16 27.77 -40.33 -10.59
CA THR A 16 26.71 -39.72 -9.77
C THR A 16 27.53 -38.78 -8.88
N ASP A 17 27.13 -37.54 -8.72
CA ASP A 17 27.30 -36.86 -7.43
C ASP A 17 26.18 -35.84 -7.29
N SER A 18 25.06 -36.38 -6.84
CA SER A 18 24.02 -35.66 -6.11
C SER A 18 24.65 -35.00 -4.90
N HIS A 19 24.54 -33.67 -4.82
CA HIS A 19 24.41 -32.83 -3.61
C HIS A 19 25.11 -31.49 -3.83
N GLN A 20 24.47 -30.54 -4.52
CA GLN A 20 24.62 -29.09 -4.30
C GLN A 20 23.77 -28.31 -5.33
N ASP A 21 22.50 -28.08 -5.02
CA ASP A 21 21.71 -27.07 -5.75
C ASP A 21 20.71 -26.29 -4.85
N GLY A 22 20.48 -26.77 -3.62
CA GLY A 22 19.66 -26.05 -2.64
C GLY A 22 20.37 -24.85 -2.00
N SER A 23 21.63 -25.02 -1.58
CA SER A 23 22.34 -24.00 -0.78
C SER A 23 22.65 -22.73 -1.59
N ILE A 24 23.11 -22.87 -2.84
CA ILE A 24 23.47 -21.73 -3.70
C ILE A 24 22.21 -20.95 -4.12
N THR A 25 21.11 -21.66 -4.38
CA THR A 25 19.83 -21.04 -4.75
C THR A 25 19.20 -20.31 -3.57
N ILE A 26 19.23 -20.90 -2.37
CA ILE A 26 18.72 -20.26 -1.14
C ILE A 26 19.54 -19.02 -0.77
N LEU A 27 20.87 -19.07 -0.86
CA LEU A 27 21.73 -17.91 -0.61
C LEU A 27 21.45 -16.77 -1.59
N LYS A 28 21.34 -17.07 -2.89
CA LYS A 28 21.02 -16.04 -3.91
C LYS A 28 19.62 -15.43 -3.75
N VAL A 29 18.64 -16.20 -3.30
CA VAL A 29 17.28 -15.70 -3.05
C VAL A 29 17.27 -14.80 -1.81
N ARG A 30 17.99 -15.18 -0.75
CA ARG A 30 18.13 -14.38 0.47
C ARG A 30 18.86 -13.06 0.21
N ASP A 31 19.95 -13.08 -0.56
CA ASP A 31 20.70 -11.87 -0.93
C ASP A 31 19.84 -10.88 -1.75
N LYS A 32 18.99 -11.39 -2.65
CA LYS A 32 18.05 -10.56 -3.41
C LYS A 32 16.96 -9.95 -2.55
N SER A 33 16.43 -10.70 -1.58
CA SER A 33 15.40 -10.20 -0.67
C SER A 33 15.94 -9.12 0.28
N ILE A 34 17.19 -9.26 0.75
CA ILE A 34 17.87 -8.23 1.53
C ILE A 34 18.07 -6.95 0.71
N GLU A 35 18.49 -7.07 -0.56
CA GLU A 35 18.60 -5.91 -1.45
C GLU A 35 17.24 -5.26 -1.72
N ALA A 36 16.19 -6.06 -1.97
CA ALA A 36 14.84 -5.55 -2.19
C ALA A 36 14.28 -4.82 -0.97
N TRP A 37 14.52 -5.35 0.24
CA TRP A 37 14.15 -4.68 1.49
C TRP A 37 14.93 -3.40 1.69
N SER A 38 16.24 -3.40 1.45
CA SER A 38 17.07 -2.18 1.54
C SER A 38 16.60 -1.09 0.58
N GLN A 39 16.24 -1.45 -0.66
CA GLN A 39 15.65 -0.50 -1.62
C GLN A 39 14.27 -0.01 -1.18
N PHE A 40 13.40 -0.91 -0.70
CA PHE A 40 12.12 -0.53 -0.10
C PHE A 40 12.32 0.47 1.04
N ALA A 41 13.25 0.16 1.96
CA ALA A 41 13.53 0.96 3.13
C ALA A 41 13.99 2.37 2.75
N LYS A 42 14.87 2.47 1.75
CA LYS A 42 15.32 3.74 1.18
C LYS A 42 14.17 4.55 0.55
N ARG A 43 13.22 3.90 -0.11
CA ARG A 43 12.11 4.56 -0.82
C ARG A 43 10.98 5.00 0.10
N VAL A 44 10.69 4.21 1.14
CA VAL A 44 9.57 4.47 2.05
C VAL A 44 9.95 5.45 3.17
N SER A 45 11.24 5.50 3.54
CA SER A 45 11.72 6.32 4.67
C SER A 45 11.79 7.81 4.34
N GLY A 46 11.37 8.64 5.30
CA GLY A 46 11.36 10.09 5.19
C GLY A 46 10.25 10.74 6.00
N GLU A 47 10.22 12.06 5.95
CA GLU A 47 9.08 12.88 6.32
C GLU A 47 8.14 12.96 5.10
N TRP A 48 6.86 12.68 5.34
CA TRP A 48 5.82 12.71 4.32
C TRP A 48 4.73 13.66 4.77
N ASP A 49 4.55 14.78 4.07
CA ASP A 49 3.53 15.77 4.41
C ASP A 49 2.40 15.73 3.39
N GLY A 50 1.17 16.04 3.81
CA GLY A 50 0.05 16.05 2.88
C GLY A 50 -1.30 16.25 3.54
N PHE A 51 -2.30 15.60 2.97
CA PHE A 51 -3.68 15.66 3.45
C PHE A 51 -4.28 14.26 3.59
N GLY A 52 -5.10 14.09 4.63
CA GLY A 52 -5.86 12.88 4.90
C GLY A 52 -7.36 13.17 4.99
N ALA A 53 -8.21 12.28 4.48
CA ALA A 53 -9.66 12.41 4.59
C ALA A 53 -10.34 11.06 4.78
N ASP A 54 -11.47 11.09 5.49
CA ASP A 54 -12.32 9.94 5.74
C ASP A 54 -13.50 9.93 4.76
N PHE A 55 -13.85 8.74 4.28
CA PHE A 55 -14.95 8.50 3.36
C PHE A 55 -15.83 7.36 3.90
N SER A 56 -17.12 7.48 3.66
CA SER A 56 -18.07 6.38 3.89
C SER A 56 -17.77 5.18 2.98
N ASN A 57 -18.41 4.04 3.25
CA ASN A 57 -18.37 2.87 2.39
C ASN A 57 -18.99 3.07 0.98
N GLU A 58 -19.62 4.22 0.73
CA GLU A 58 -20.10 4.64 -0.60
C GLU A 58 -19.15 5.64 -1.30
N GLY A 59 -18.03 5.99 -0.66
CA GLY A 59 -17.06 6.96 -1.21
C GLY A 59 -17.43 8.43 -1.03
N LYS A 60 -18.42 8.74 -0.19
CA LYS A 60 -18.75 10.13 0.18
C LYS A 60 -17.80 10.62 1.27
N ALA A 61 -17.17 11.77 1.05
CA ALA A 61 -16.31 12.43 2.03
C ALA A 61 -17.07 12.77 3.31
N ILE A 62 -16.43 12.59 4.45
CA ILE A 62 -16.96 12.85 5.79
C ILE A 62 -16.39 14.18 6.27
N GLU A 63 -17.27 15.11 6.63
CA GLU A 63 -16.89 16.43 7.14
C GLU A 63 -16.22 16.29 8.51
N LEU A 64 -15.20 17.11 8.75
CA LEU A 64 -14.52 17.14 10.05
C LEU A 64 -15.49 17.58 11.15
N PRO A 65 -15.38 17.02 12.38
CA PRO A 65 -16.24 17.42 13.48
C PRO A 65 -16.14 18.91 13.78
N GLU A 66 -17.26 19.56 14.12
CA GLU A 66 -17.27 20.98 14.47
C GLU A 66 -16.28 21.32 15.60
N SER A 67 -16.04 20.39 16.52
CA SER A 67 -15.12 20.57 17.66
C SER A 67 -13.66 20.82 17.25
N VAL A 68 -13.27 20.49 16.02
CA VAL A 68 -11.89 20.67 15.52
C VAL A 68 -11.79 21.74 14.44
N VAL A 69 -12.92 22.20 13.89
CA VAL A 69 -12.96 23.20 12.82
C VAL A 69 -13.10 24.61 13.43
N PRO A 70 -12.17 25.54 13.15
CA PRO A 70 -12.26 26.93 13.61
C PRO A 70 -13.58 27.61 13.24
N GLU A 71 -14.09 28.48 14.13
CA GLU A 71 -15.37 29.19 13.94
C GLU A 71 -15.40 30.00 12.63
N THR A 72 -14.26 30.53 12.21
CA THR A 72 -14.12 31.31 10.97
C THR A 72 -14.55 30.52 9.72
N TYR A 73 -14.27 29.22 9.64
CA TYR A 73 -14.77 28.40 8.52
C TYR A 73 -16.30 28.33 8.51
N ARG A 74 -16.92 28.33 9.69
CA ARG A 74 -18.39 28.32 9.82
C ARG A 74 -19.00 29.65 9.41
N GLU A 75 -18.38 30.75 9.83
CA GLU A 75 -18.80 32.11 9.41
C GLU A 75 -18.74 32.29 7.89
N TRP A 76 -17.80 31.59 7.23
CA TRP A 76 -17.66 31.58 5.77
C TRP A 76 -18.47 30.48 5.07
N GLU A 77 -19.23 29.67 5.81
CA GLU A 77 -19.97 28.51 5.30
C GLU A 77 -19.09 27.51 4.52
N VAL A 78 -17.81 27.42 4.88
CA VAL A 78 -16.83 26.52 4.26
C VAL A 78 -16.76 25.23 5.06
N LYS A 79 -17.10 24.12 4.38
CA LYS A 79 -16.96 22.78 4.92
C LYS A 79 -15.51 22.30 4.81
N VAL A 80 -15.01 21.70 5.88
CA VAL A 80 -13.65 21.14 5.93
C VAL A 80 -13.75 19.62 6.02
N PHE A 81 -13.08 18.92 5.11
CA PHE A 81 -13.08 17.46 5.03
C PHE A 81 -11.69 16.86 5.26
N ASP A 82 -10.65 17.64 4.97
CA ASP A 82 -9.27 17.18 4.91
C ASP A 82 -8.52 17.60 6.18
N TRP A 83 -7.86 16.64 6.81
CA TRP A 83 -6.82 16.87 7.78
C TRP A 83 -5.53 17.25 7.06
N GLN A 84 -4.79 18.25 7.54
CA GLN A 84 -3.37 18.31 7.23
C GLN A 84 -2.67 17.19 7.98
N THR A 85 -1.82 16.44 7.30
CA THR A 85 -1.18 15.25 7.87
C THR A 85 0.33 15.27 7.71
N GLN A 86 1.01 14.67 8.67
CA GLN A 86 2.41 14.28 8.56
C GLN A 86 2.56 12.79 8.84
N CYS A 87 3.44 12.15 8.09
CA CYS A 87 3.70 10.73 8.18
C CYS A 87 5.20 10.41 8.21
N PRO A 88 5.92 10.80 9.28
CA PRO A 88 7.30 10.38 9.48
C PRO A 88 7.39 8.86 9.42
N THR A 89 8.16 8.34 8.48
CA THR A 89 8.27 6.91 8.19
C THR A 89 9.75 6.51 8.22
N LEU A 90 10.08 5.44 8.91
CA LEU A 90 11.43 4.88 8.98
C LEU A 90 11.37 3.36 8.82
N ALA A 91 12.08 2.85 7.81
CA ALA A 91 12.37 1.44 7.66
C ALA A 91 13.87 1.21 7.88
N GLU A 92 14.19 0.24 8.73
CA GLU A 92 15.57 -0.15 9.02
C GLU A 92 16.06 -1.12 7.94
N PRO A 93 17.08 -0.77 7.13
CA PRO A 93 17.50 -1.58 5.98
C PRO A 93 18.01 -2.98 6.34
N GLU A 94 18.43 -3.21 7.59
CA GLU A 94 19.02 -4.48 8.04
C GLU A 94 18.06 -5.33 8.90
N GLU A 95 17.03 -4.72 9.49
CA GLU A 95 16.23 -5.34 10.57
C GLU A 95 14.81 -5.76 10.15
N HIS A 96 14.41 -5.56 8.89
CA HIS A 96 13.02 -5.82 8.43
C HIS A 96 11.94 -5.16 9.30
N VAL A 97 12.26 -4.01 9.88
CA VAL A 97 11.38 -3.19 10.72
C VAL A 97 10.96 -1.95 9.94
N LEU A 98 9.66 -1.66 9.92
CA LEU A 98 9.10 -0.39 9.45
C LEU A 98 8.29 0.23 10.58
N GLN A 99 8.49 1.51 10.84
CA GLN A 99 7.68 2.27 11.79
C GLN A 99 7.27 3.61 11.18
N TYR A 100 6.06 4.06 11.50
CA TYR A 100 5.59 5.36 11.10
C TYR A 100 4.58 5.92 12.08
N LYS A 101 4.36 7.24 12.00
CA LYS A 101 3.30 7.93 12.75
C LYS A 101 2.37 8.58 11.75
N SER A 102 1.07 8.37 11.84
CA SER A 102 0.08 9.20 11.15
C SER A 102 -0.35 10.32 12.09
N ILE A 103 0.16 11.52 11.86
CA ILE A 103 -0.11 12.71 12.67
C ILE A 103 -1.17 13.54 11.94
N GLN A 104 -2.29 13.84 12.59
CA GLN A 104 -3.29 14.78 12.10
C GLN A 104 -3.11 16.13 12.80
N LEU A 105 -3.15 17.21 12.04
CA LEU A 105 -3.03 18.58 12.53
C LEU A 105 -4.40 19.27 12.49
N LEU A 106 -4.66 20.13 13.47
CA LEU A 106 -5.88 20.94 13.49
C LEU A 106 -5.90 21.89 12.28
N PRO A 107 -7.05 22.04 11.60
CA PRO A 107 -7.23 23.06 10.58
C PRO A 107 -6.98 24.45 11.16
N THR A 108 -6.20 25.27 10.44
CA THR A 108 -5.90 26.65 10.83
C THR A 108 -6.40 27.65 9.77
N VAL A 109 -6.54 28.91 10.16
CA VAL A 109 -6.89 30.04 9.28
C VAL A 109 -6.02 31.26 9.61
N GLY A 110 -5.80 32.12 8.62
CA GLY A 110 -5.11 33.40 8.83
C GLY A 110 -3.63 33.27 9.18
N CYS A 111 -3.08 34.23 9.93
CA CYS A 111 -1.67 34.24 10.33
C CYS A 111 -1.27 33.11 11.30
N GLU A 112 -2.26 32.34 11.80
CA GLU A 112 -2.04 31.14 12.62
C GLU A 112 -1.74 29.91 11.76
N ALA A 113 -1.78 30.02 10.43
CA ALA A 113 -1.37 28.95 9.50
C ALA A 113 0.09 28.50 9.67
N ASP A 114 0.93 29.32 10.32
CA ASP A 114 2.31 28.99 10.66
C ASP A 114 2.45 28.20 11.98
N ALA A 115 1.36 28.03 12.74
CA ALA A 115 1.31 27.30 14.00
C ALA A 115 0.55 25.97 13.86
N ALA A 116 1.23 24.93 13.40
CA ALA A 116 0.68 23.58 13.36
C ALA A 116 0.43 23.05 14.78
N THR A 117 -0.80 22.61 15.06
CA THR A 117 -1.18 21.98 16.34
C THR A 117 -1.59 20.54 16.09
N GLN A 118 -0.98 19.59 16.80
CA GLN A 118 -1.32 18.17 16.70
C GLN A 118 -2.70 17.91 17.31
N TYR A 119 -3.55 17.20 16.57
CA TYR A 119 -4.84 16.70 17.03
C TYR A 119 -4.73 15.25 17.50
N SER A 120 -4.15 14.39 16.67
CA SER A 120 -4.02 12.96 16.93
C SER A 120 -2.71 12.41 16.35
N VAL A 121 -2.22 11.32 16.94
CA VAL A 121 -1.06 10.57 16.49
C VAL A 121 -1.40 9.08 16.57
N ASP A 122 -1.37 8.39 15.43
CA ASP A 122 -1.44 6.92 15.36
C ASP A 122 -0.05 6.36 15.01
N GLU A 123 0.53 5.55 15.89
CA GLU A 123 1.87 4.98 15.69
C GLU A 123 1.77 3.50 15.30
N ARG A 124 2.45 3.13 14.21
CA ARG A 124 2.43 1.79 13.63
C ARG A 124 3.83 1.23 13.55
N LYS A 125 3.98 -0.05 13.88
CA LYS A 125 5.26 -0.77 13.79
C LYS A 125 5.08 -2.18 13.22
N ILE A 126 5.87 -2.46 12.20
CA ILE A 126 5.98 -3.75 11.50
C ILE A 126 7.30 -4.39 11.91
N GLY A 127 7.30 -5.72 12.11
CA GLY A 127 8.48 -6.46 12.59
C GLY A 127 8.70 -6.40 14.10
N GLY A 128 7.71 -5.95 14.89
CA GLY A 128 7.73 -5.98 16.36
C GLY A 128 6.73 -7.00 16.95
N GLU A 129 6.99 -7.45 18.18
CA GLU A 129 6.07 -8.31 18.94
C GLU A 129 4.73 -7.60 19.21
N ASN A 130 3.61 -8.34 19.15
CA ASN A 130 2.25 -7.86 19.47
C ASN A 130 1.76 -6.64 18.66
N SER A 131 2.15 -6.51 17.39
CA SER A 131 1.82 -5.37 16.54
C SER A 131 0.38 -5.33 15.99
N GLY A 132 -0.43 -6.36 16.20
CA GLY A 132 -1.74 -6.51 15.54
C GLY A 132 -1.63 -6.79 14.03
N LEU A 133 -0.42 -6.84 13.47
CA LEU A 133 -0.19 -7.12 12.06
C LEU A 133 -0.39 -8.61 11.75
N THR A 134 -1.19 -8.91 10.73
CA THR A 134 -1.50 -10.29 10.31
C THR A 134 -0.89 -10.66 8.96
N ALA A 135 -0.66 -9.67 8.10
CA ALA A 135 0.05 -9.83 6.83
C ALA A 135 0.69 -8.51 6.42
N PHE A 136 1.89 -8.58 5.85
CA PHE A 136 2.59 -7.45 5.28
C PHE A 136 3.32 -7.89 4.01
N SER A 137 3.09 -7.15 2.93
CA SER A 137 3.82 -7.34 1.70
C SER A 137 4.39 -6.03 1.18
N TYR A 138 5.62 -6.05 0.66
CA TYR A 138 6.32 -4.85 0.20
C TYR A 138 6.92 -5.06 -1.18
N GLN A 139 7.20 -3.96 -1.89
CA GLN A 139 7.94 -3.97 -3.14
C GLN A 139 9.10 -2.97 -3.04
N PHE A 140 10.21 -3.23 -3.72
CA PHE A 140 11.38 -2.33 -3.77
C PHE A 140 11.05 -0.86 -4.15
N SER A 141 9.89 -0.59 -4.76
CA SER A 141 9.40 0.75 -5.08
C SER A 141 9.02 1.60 -3.86
N GLY A 142 8.91 1.00 -2.67
CA GLY A 142 8.37 1.63 -1.46
C GLY A 142 6.86 1.40 -1.28
N SER A 143 6.19 0.75 -2.25
CA SER A 143 4.78 0.37 -2.11
C SER A 143 4.62 -0.83 -1.18
N TYR A 144 3.52 -0.88 -0.43
CA TYR A 144 3.22 -2.00 0.46
C TYR A 144 1.72 -2.23 0.66
N VAL A 145 1.39 -3.40 1.23
CA VAL A 145 0.07 -3.74 1.77
C VAL A 145 0.27 -4.25 3.19
N ALA A 146 -0.47 -3.69 4.14
CA ALA A 146 -0.48 -4.11 5.54
C ALA A 146 -1.91 -4.47 5.96
N VAL A 147 -2.07 -5.60 6.64
CA VAL A 147 -3.36 -6.05 7.18
C VAL A 147 -3.26 -6.07 8.70
N TRP A 148 -3.93 -5.11 9.33
CA TRP A 148 -3.95 -4.93 10.77
C TRP A 148 -5.24 -5.50 11.37
N GLN A 149 -5.11 -6.21 12.48
CA GLN A 149 -6.21 -6.66 13.33
C GLN A 149 -6.26 -5.76 14.57
N GLU A 150 -7.18 -4.80 14.58
CA GLU A 150 -7.37 -3.87 15.70
C GLU A 150 -8.11 -4.52 16.87
N LYS A 151 -9.16 -5.27 16.53
CA LYS A 151 -10.05 -6.00 17.44
C LYS A 151 -10.45 -7.31 16.77
N ASP A 152 -10.97 -8.29 17.50
CA ASP A 152 -11.34 -9.62 16.97
C ASP A 152 -12.18 -9.62 15.69
N THR A 153 -12.91 -8.54 15.42
CA THR A 153 -13.82 -8.43 14.29
C THR A 153 -13.54 -7.23 13.37
N LEU A 154 -12.48 -6.44 13.61
CA LEU A 154 -12.15 -5.26 12.82
C LEU A 154 -10.77 -5.39 12.19
N LEU A 155 -10.74 -5.30 10.86
CA LEU A 155 -9.53 -5.29 10.06
C LEU A 155 -9.30 -3.91 9.43
N GLU A 156 -8.05 -3.47 9.39
CA GLU A 156 -7.61 -2.33 8.60
C GLU A 156 -6.64 -2.78 7.52
N LEU A 157 -7.02 -2.60 6.26
CA LEU A 157 -6.20 -2.94 5.11
C LEU A 157 -5.60 -1.65 4.56
N GLU A 158 -4.32 -1.43 4.83
CA GLU A 158 -3.57 -0.27 4.38
C GLU A 158 -2.77 -0.59 3.12
N TYR A 159 -2.97 0.19 2.08
CA TYR A 159 -2.28 0.11 0.82
C TYR A 159 -1.49 1.39 0.60
N CYS A 160 -0.16 1.30 0.54
CA CYS A 160 0.69 2.41 0.17
C CYS A 160 1.14 2.26 -1.28
N LEU A 161 0.75 3.21 -2.13
CA LEU A 161 1.10 3.27 -3.55
C LEU A 161 2.07 4.44 -3.76
N ILE A 162 3.29 4.14 -4.21
CA ILE A 162 4.27 5.14 -4.61
C ILE A 162 4.10 5.44 -6.10
N ASN A 163 4.06 6.73 -6.47
CA ASN A 163 4.08 7.13 -7.87
C ASN A 163 5.43 6.75 -8.50
N PRO A 164 5.48 5.87 -9.52
CA PRO A 164 6.73 5.44 -10.13
C PRO A 164 7.46 6.55 -10.90
N GLN A 165 6.77 7.65 -11.25
CA GLN A 165 7.34 8.72 -12.07
C GLN A 165 8.24 9.66 -11.27
N ASP A 166 7.83 10.02 -10.06
CA ASP A 166 8.59 10.94 -9.18
C ASP A 166 9.23 10.22 -7.99
N CYS A 167 8.68 9.07 -7.57
CA CYS A 167 9.06 8.34 -6.35
C CYS A 167 8.99 9.18 -5.06
N GLU A 168 8.32 10.33 -5.11
CA GLU A 168 8.19 11.29 -4.01
C GLU A 168 6.72 11.61 -3.71
N SER A 169 5.79 11.18 -4.56
CA SER A 169 4.36 11.23 -4.30
C SER A 169 3.86 9.85 -3.90
N ARG A 170 3.06 9.77 -2.85
CA ARG A 170 2.39 8.53 -2.45
C ARG A 170 0.94 8.75 -2.07
N VAL A 171 0.17 7.68 -2.20
CA VAL A 171 -1.18 7.60 -1.67
C VAL A 171 -1.27 6.40 -0.73
N ARG A 172 -1.76 6.62 0.48
CA ARG A 172 -2.14 5.54 1.40
C ARG A 172 -3.65 5.44 1.45
N ILE A 173 -4.19 4.29 1.07
CA ILE A 173 -5.62 4.01 1.10
C ILE A 173 -5.84 2.94 2.16
N VAL A 174 -6.68 3.22 3.15
CA VAL A 174 -7.01 2.28 4.22
C VAL A 174 -8.49 1.90 4.10
N GLN A 175 -8.77 0.62 3.90
CA GLN A 175 -10.13 0.09 3.97
C GLN A 175 -10.38 -0.46 5.38
N VAL A 176 -11.41 0.07 6.04
CA VAL A 176 -11.83 -0.39 7.38
C VAL A 176 -12.92 -1.43 7.19
N ILE A 177 -12.64 -2.68 7.57
CA ILE A 177 -13.48 -3.84 7.28
C ILE A 177 -13.94 -4.51 8.58
N GLN A 178 -15.25 -4.65 8.72
CA GLN A 178 -15.86 -5.44 9.78
C GLN A 178 -16.01 -6.89 9.31
N VAL A 179 -15.51 -7.84 10.10
CA VAL A 179 -15.70 -9.27 9.90
C VAL A 179 -16.88 -9.74 10.75
N LEU A 180 -17.94 -10.22 10.10
CA LEU A 180 -19.13 -10.77 10.74
C LEU A 180 -19.09 -12.30 10.67
N ASN A 181 -19.45 -12.96 11.78
CA ASN A 181 -19.54 -14.42 11.88
C ASN A 181 -18.27 -15.17 11.43
N ASN A 182 -17.09 -14.52 11.51
CA ASN A 182 -15.80 -15.03 11.05
C ASN A 182 -15.69 -15.33 9.54
N THR A 183 -16.62 -14.84 8.71
CA THR A 183 -16.65 -15.19 7.27
C THR A 183 -17.02 -14.02 6.36
N GLU A 184 -17.90 -13.13 6.81
CA GLU A 184 -18.43 -12.05 5.98
C GLU A 184 -17.63 -10.77 6.23
N MET A 185 -17.02 -10.22 5.17
CA MET A 185 -16.21 -9.00 5.23
C MET A 185 -17.02 -7.81 4.70
N VAL A 186 -17.30 -6.83 5.56
CA VAL A 186 -18.14 -5.68 5.24
C VAL A 186 -17.34 -4.39 5.37
N LEU A 187 -17.19 -3.64 4.27
CA LEU A 187 -16.55 -2.33 4.27
C LEU A 187 -17.37 -1.32 5.10
N GLN A 188 -16.73 -0.73 6.11
CA GLN A 188 -17.33 0.29 6.97
C GLN A 188 -16.98 1.70 6.50
N GLY A 189 -15.76 1.89 6.02
CA GLY A 189 -15.27 3.20 5.58
C GLY A 189 -13.90 3.09 4.94
N ILE A 190 -13.46 4.21 4.39
CA ILE A 190 -12.20 4.33 3.65
C ILE A 190 -11.47 5.57 4.18
N ARG A 191 -10.17 5.46 4.40
CA ARG A 191 -9.30 6.60 4.71
C ARG A 191 -8.31 6.77 3.59
N VAL A 192 -8.11 8.00 3.14
CA VAL A 192 -7.17 8.30 2.06
C VAL A 192 -6.20 9.36 2.53
N PHE A 193 -4.91 9.09 2.38
CA PHE A 193 -3.84 10.05 2.58
C PHE A 193 -3.13 10.29 1.25
N ARG A 194 -3.02 11.55 0.84
CA ARG A 194 -2.20 11.98 -0.30
C ARG A 194 -1.00 12.72 0.26
N GLU A 195 0.18 12.17 0.04
CA GLU A 195 1.38 12.58 0.75
C GLU A 195 2.54 12.80 -0.24
N GLN A 196 3.35 13.82 0.05
CA GLN A 196 4.55 14.18 -0.68
C GLN A 196 5.74 14.02 0.26
N TRP A 197 6.83 13.45 -0.26
CA TRP A 197 8.10 13.39 0.44
C TRP A 197 8.61 14.81 0.69
N TYR A 198 8.79 15.16 1.96
CA TYR A 198 9.24 16.47 2.41
C TYR A 198 10.75 16.48 2.66
N GLY A 199 11.29 15.41 3.25
CA GLY A 199 12.68 15.38 3.67
C GLY A 199 13.11 14.07 4.32
N PRO A 200 14.39 13.97 4.71
CA PRO A 200 14.88 12.84 5.50
C PRO A 200 14.12 12.71 6.82
N PHE A 201 14.01 11.49 7.34
CA PHE A 201 13.33 11.20 8.60
C PHE A 201 13.88 12.04 9.77
N ARG A 202 12.96 12.68 10.49
CA ARG A 202 13.17 13.49 11.69
C ARG A 202 12.11 13.19 12.76
N ASN A 203 11.42 12.06 12.64
CA ASN A 203 10.41 11.60 13.61
C ASN A 203 9.26 12.60 13.87
N GLY A 204 8.99 13.51 12.92
CA GLY A 204 8.00 14.58 13.10
C GLY A 204 8.44 15.72 14.02
N ASP A 205 9.75 15.87 14.32
CA ASP A 205 10.29 16.94 15.16
C ASP A 205 10.07 18.35 14.56
N GLN A 206 9.84 18.41 13.24
CA GLN A 206 9.49 19.63 12.53
C GLN A 206 8.09 19.47 11.94
N LEU A 207 7.13 20.22 12.49
CA LEU A 207 5.82 20.31 11.87
C LEU A 207 5.96 21.05 10.54
N GLY A 208 5.58 20.38 9.46
CA GLY A 208 5.69 20.85 8.09
C GLY A 208 4.88 22.13 7.91
N GLY A 209 5.53 23.15 7.34
CA GLY A 209 4.84 24.38 6.95
C GLY A 209 3.75 24.07 5.93
N CYS A 210 2.63 24.80 6.02
CA CYS A 210 1.42 24.71 5.20
C CYS A 210 1.63 23.98 3.85
N SER A 211 1.38 22.67 3.80
CA SER A 211 1.45 21.92 2.54
C SER A 211 0.33 22.42 1.63
N ILE A 212 0.67 23.15 0.57
CA ILE A 212 -0.33 23.88 -0.25
C ILE A 212 -0.85 23.02 -1.42
N ARG A 213 -0.21 21.87 -1.71
CA ARG A 213 -0.60 20.99 -2.82
C ARG A 213 -1.69 20.04 -2.34
N ASP A 214 -2.78 19.95 -3.10
CA ASP A 214 -3.94 19.09 -2.84
C ASP A 214 -4.77 19.42 -1.58
N SER A 215 -4.72 20.66 -1.07
CA SER A 215 -5.68 21.10 -0.06
C SER A 215 -7.13 20.91 -0.55
N ALA A 216 -8.01 20.46 0.35
CA ALA A 216 -9.42 20.23 0.05
C ALA A 216 -9.68 19.15 -1.03
N PHE A 217 -8.80 18.15 -1.18
CA PHE A 217 -8.96 17.15 -2.23
C PHE A 217 -10.24 16.32 -2.05
N ALA A 218 -10.65 16.07 -0.81
CA ALA A 218 -11.85 15.29 -0.51
C ALA A 218 -13.14 15.97 -1.01
N SER A 219 -13.11 17.29 -1.16
CA SER A 219 -14.22 18.07 -1.73
C SER A 219 -14.27 18.08 -3.27
N THR A 220 -13.24 17.55 -3.94
CA THR A 220 -13.21 17.49 -5.40
C THR A 220 -14.08 16.35 -5.95
N ALA A 221 -14.54 16.49 -7.19
CA ALA A 221 -15.38 15.47 -7.80
C ALA A 221 -14.64 14.11 -7.86
N PRO A 222 -15.32 13.00 -7.51
CA PRO A 222 -14.83 11.67 -7.82
C PRO A 222 -14.55 11.50 -9.31
N MET A 223 -13.66 10.58 -9.63
CA MET A 223 -13.47 10.15 -11.02
C MET A 223 -14.72 9.47 -11.59
N THR A 224 -14.76 9.27 -12.90
CA THR A 224 -15.88 8.60 -13.56
C THR A 224 -15.60 7.11 -13.74
N ALA A 225 -16.65 6.28 -13.76
CA ALA A 225 -16.50 4.83 -13.95
C ALA A 225 -15.79 4.47 -15.26
N SER A 226 -16.02 5.27 -16.32
CA SER A 226 -15.37 5.10 -17.62
C SER A 226 -13.86 5.27 -17.59
N ASP A 227 -13.30 5.96 -16.59
CA ASP A 227 -11.85 6.17 -16.48
C ASP A 227 -11.14 4.88 -16.03
N VAL A 228 -11.84 4.01 -15.29
CA VAL A 228 -11.27 2.78 -14.70
C VAL A 228 -11.71 1.52 -15.44
N THR A 229 -12.87 1.56 -16.10
CA THR A 229 -13.47 0.41 -16.79
C THR A 229 -12.66 0.04 -18.04
N GLY A 230 -12.45 -1.26 -18.23
CA GLY A 230 -11.77 -1.78 -19.43
C GLY A 230 -10.78 -2.90 -19.14
N ILE A 231 -9.92 -3.15 -20.13
CA ILE A 231 -8.87 -4.17 -20.06
C ILE A 231 -7.54 -3.47 -19.79
N TRP A 232 -6.97 -3.76 -18.63
CA TRP A 232 -5.67 -3.26 -18.19
C TRP A 232 -4.64 -4.36 -18.36
N LYS A 233 -3.43 -4.00 -18.80
CA LYS A 233 -2.32 -4.94 -18.96
C LYS A 233 -1.08 -4.35 -18.30
N GLY A 234 -0.48 -5.10 -17.38
CA GLY A 234 0.63 -4.61 -16.58
C GLY A 234 1.48 -5.73 -16.00
N SER A 235 2.59 -5.37 -15.39
CA SER A 235 3.41 -6.29 -14.59
C SER A 235 2.67 -6.59 -13.29
N LYS A 236 2.51 -7.87 -12.98
CA LYS A 236 1.90 -8.30 -11.71
C LYS A 236 2.97 -8.88 -10.79
N ALA A 237 3.05 -8.31 -9.59
CA ALA A 237 3.83 -8.83 -8.48
C ALA A 237 2.90 -9.46 -7.44
N VAL A 238 3.30 -10.58 -6.86
CA VAL A 238 2.47 -11.38 -5.93
C VAL A 238 3.27 -11.78 -4.68
N ALA A 239 2.60 -11.76 -3.54
CA ALA A 239 3.03 -12.35 -2.28
C ALA A 239 1.93 -13.28 -1.77
N THR A 240 2.29 -14.41 -1.16
CA THR A 240 1.33 -15.39 -0.64
C THR A 240 1.52 -15.60 0.86
N PHE A 241 0.41 -15.83 1.56
CA PHE A 241 0.34 -15.99 3.02
C PHE A 241 -0.39 -17.29 3.37
N GLY A 242 -0.28 -17.74 4.63
CA GLY A 242 -1.11 -18.81 5.17
C GLY A 242 -0.67 -20.25 4.86
N SER A 243 0.51 -20.45 4.27
CA SER A 243 1.18 -21.77 4.27
C SER A 243 1.97 -21.97 5.58
N SER A 244 2.26 -23.21 5.98
CA SER A 244 2.97 -23.52 7.23
C SER A 244 4.37 -22.88 7.34
N ASN A 245 4.92 -22.41 6.22
CA ASN A 245 6.27 -21.84 6.12
C ASN A 245 6.28 -20.38 5.62
N THR A 246 5.13 -19.76 5.34
CA THR A 246 5.07 -18.35 4.90
C THR A 246 5.03 -17.43 6.10
N GLU A 247 6.06 -16.60 6.22
CA GLU A 247 6.14 -15.53 7.20
C GLU A 247 5.05 -14.48 6.94
N ILE A 248 4.63 -13.77 8.00
CA ILE A 248 3.70 -12.63 7.93
C ILE A 248 4.23 -11.55 6.97
N PHE A 249 5.55 -11.53 6.76
CA PHE A 249 6.29 -10.55 6.00
C PHE A 249 6.76 -11.14 4.68
N GLN A 250 6.36 -10.56 3.54
CA GLN A 250 6.64 -11.12 2.22
C GLN A 250 7.02 -10.06 1.18
N GLU A 251 8.00 -10.35 0.34
CA GLU A 251 8.29 -9.52 -0.84
C GLU A 251 7.26 -9.80 -1.94
N LEU A 252 6.77 -8.74 -2.59
CA LEU A 252 5.99 -8.84 -3.83
C LEU A 252 6.94 -9.15 -4.98
N LEU A 253 6.94 -10.41 -5.43
CA LEU A 253 7.80 -10.88 -6.50
C LEU A 253 7.10 -10.75 -7.85
N ASP A 254 7.79 -10.19 -8.84
CA ASP A 254 7.28 -10.07 -10.20
C ASP A 254 7.09 -11.44 -10.84
N GLU A 255 5.85 -11.79 -11.17
CA GLU A 255 5.55 -13.11 -11.73
C GLU A 255 5.47 -13.08 -13.26
N LYS A 256 4.69 -12.18 -13.85
CA LYS A 256 4.51 -12.02 -15.32
C LYS A 256 3.59 -10.85 -15.64
N VAL A 257 3.59 -10.45 -16.91
CA VAL A 257 2.57 -9.54 -17.45
C VAL A 257 1.21 -10.23 -17.44
N GLN A 258 0.21 -9.61 -16.81
CA GLN A 258 -1.16 -10.12 -16.75
C GLN A 258 -2.16 -9.07 -17.23
N ASN A 259 -3.29 -9.55 -17.74
CA ASN A 259 -4.45 -8.71 -18.02
C ASN A 259 -5.36 -8.70 -16.79
N SER A 260 -5.94 -7.55 -16.49
CA SER A 260 -7.01 -7.37 -15.51
C SER A 260 -8.20 -6.71 -16.20
N VAL A 261 -9.41 -7.19 -15.92
CA VAL A 261 -10.65 -6.63 -16.47
C VAL A 261 -11.39 -5.94 -15.34
N ARG A 262 -11.71 -4.67 -15.54
CA ARG A 262 -12.52 -3.88 -14.61
C ARG A 262 -13.85 -3.55 -15.28
N ASP A 263 -14.93 -3.96 -14.63
CA ASP A 263 -16.32 -3.78 -15.07
C ASP A 263 -16.92 -2.44 -14.62
N GLY A 264 -16.33 -1.78 -13.63
CA GLY A 264 -16.77 -0.48 -13.12
C GLY A 264 -17.94 -0.54 -12.15
N ASP A 265 -18.80 -1.56 -12.26
CA ASP A 265 -20.09 -1.67 -11.54
C ASP A 265 -19.98 -1.90 -10.02
N ASN A 266 -18.77 -2.11 -9.48
CA ASN A 266 -18.53 -2.39 -8.06
C ASN A 266 -17.37 -1.57 -7.47
N SER A 267 -16.96 -0.52 -8.18
CA SER A 267 -15.89 0.37 -7.73
C SER A 267 -16.46 1.56 -6.98
N ILE A 268 -15.94 1.81 -5.79
CA ILE A 268 -16.14 3.04 -5.06
C ILE A 268 -15.14 4.04 -5.64
N LEU A 269 -15.66 5.02 -6.37
CA LEU A 269 -14.87 6.05 -7.03
C LEU A 269 -14.61 7.17 -6.03
N LEU A 270 -13.34 7.55 -5.89
CA LEU A 270 -12.89 8.54 -4.93
C LEU A 270 -12.31 9.75 -5.67
N PRO A 271 -12.21 10.90 -4.99
CA PRO A 271 -11.55 12.08 -5.55
C PRO A 271 -10.10 11.81 -5.96
N LYS A 272 -9.58 12.67 -6.84
CA LYS A 272 -8.19 12.65 -7.31
C LYS A 272 -7.72 11.32 -7.92
N GLN A 273 -8.57 10.73 -8.77
CA GLN A 273 -8.25 9.56 -9.59
C GLN A 273 -8.00 8.28 -8.77
N LEU A 274 -8.63 8.19 -7.61
CA LEU A 274 -8.52 7.06 -6.70
C LEU A 274 -9.80 6.22 -6.75
N TRP A 275 -9.66 4.94 -6.48
CA TRP A 275 -10.80 4.05 -6.35
C TRP A 275 -10.48 2.88 -5.42
N CYS A 276 -11.52 2.24 -4.91
CA CYS A 276 -11.40 0.97 -4.20
C CYS A 276 -12.60 0.07 -4.45
N SER A 277 -12.48 -1.20 -4.10
CA SER A 277 -13.58 -2.16 -4.10
C SER A 277 -13.34 -3.24 -3.04
N LEU A 278 -14.43 -3.89 -2.66
CA LEU A 278 -14.42 -5.10 -1.85
C LEU A 278 -15.42 -6.07 -2.48
N LYS A 279 -14.93 -7.16 -3.07
CA LYS A 279 -15.74 -8.10 -3.86
C LYS A 279 -15.66 -9.49 -3.24
N GLN A 280 -16.81 -10.09 -2.95
CA GLN A 280 -16.86 -11.50 -2.53
C GLN A 280 -17.07 -12.40 -3.75
N SER A 281 -16.29 -13.47 -3.85
CA SER A 281 -16.43 -14.50 -4.88
C SER A 281 -17.56 -15.48 -4.53
N LYS A 282 -17.99 -16.29 -5.50
CA LYS A 282 -19.01 -17.32 -5.27
C LYS A 282 -18.50 -18.44 -4.37
N GLU A 283 -17.19 -18.63 -4.36
CA GLU A 283 -16.44 -19.59 -3.56
C GLU A 283 -16.26 -19.11 -2.10
N GLY A 284 -16.69 -17.87 -1.79
CA GLY A 284 -16.65 -17.27 -0.45
C GLY A 284 -15.37 -16.50 -0.15
N GLU A 285 -14.41 -16.45 -1.06
CA GLU A 285 -13.21 -15.63 -0.95
C GLU A 285 -13.56 -14.14 -1.10
N THR A 286 -12.76 -13.26 -0.52
CA THR A 286 -12.98 -11.81 -0.64
C THR A 286 -11.75 -11.14 -1.23
N LEU A 287 -11.93 -10.37 -2.29
CA LEU A 287 -10.89 -9.55 -2.91
C LEU A 287 -11.11 -8.10 -2.52
N SER A 288 -10.14 -7.54 -1.80
CA SER A 288 -10.06 -6.12 -1.51
C SER A 288 -9.07 -5.49 -2.47
N GLU A 289 -9.47 -4.42 -3.17
CA GLU A 289 -8.67 -3.82 -4.23
C GLU A 289 -8.73 -2.29 -4.14
N VAL A 290 -7.60 -1.64 -4.36
CA VAL A 290 -7.50 -0.18 -4.47
C VAL A 290 -6.68 0.19 -5.70
N GLY A 291 -6.88 1.39 -6.22
CA GLY A 291 -6.03 1.87 -7.29
C GLY A 291 -5.96 3.38 -7.40
N TRP A 292 -4.97 3.78 -8.19
CA TRP A 292 -4.65 5.15 -8.50
C TRP A 292 -4.39 5.23 -10.00
N LEU A 293 -5.24 5.96 -10.73
CA LEU A 293 -4.91 6.31 -12.12
C LEU A 293 -3.85 7.41 -12.12
N LEU A 294 -2.90 7.22 -13.02
CA LEU A 294 -1.86 8.16 -13.34
C LEU A 294 -2.14 8.73 -14.73
N ASP A 295 -1.36 9.74 -15.11
CA ASP A 295 -1.48 10.32 -16.45
C ASP A 295 -1.20 9.29 -17.56
N PHE A 296 -1.73 9.58 -18.76
CA PHE A 296 -1.48 8.81 -19.99
C PHE A 296 -2.01 7.36 -19.97
N GLY A 297 -3.10 7.09 -19.24
CA GLY A 297 -3.72 5.76 -19.22
C GLY A 297 -2.90 4.73 -18.47
N GLN A 298 -2.10 5.18 -17.49
CA GLN A 298 -1.39 4.32 -16.56
C GLN A 298 -2.18 4.20 -15.26
N ALA A 299 -2.01 3.09 -14.55
CA ALA A 299 -2.67 2.87 -13.28
C ALA A 299 -1.82 1.99 -12.38
N ILE A 300 -1.86 2.25 -11.09
CA ILE A 300 -1.39 1.33 -10.07
C ILE A 300 -2.62 0.68 -9.44
N THR A 301 -2.58 -0.63 -9.25
CA THR A 301 -3.60 -1.36 -8.51
C THR A 301 -2.93 -2.24 -7.50
N SER A 302 -3.44 -2.21 -6.28
CA SER A 302 -2.99 -3.11 -5.22
C SER A 302 -4.20 -3.82 -4.64
N SER A 303 -4.03 -5.09 -4.32
CA SER A 303 -5.11 -5.95 -3.90
C SER A 303 -4.65 -6.94 -2.84
N CYS A 304 -5.60 -7.38 -2.02
CA CYS A 304 -5.40 -8.42 -1.03
C CYS A 304 -6.57 -9.42 -1.11
N LEU A 305 -6.24 -10.69 -1.28
CA LEU A 305 -7.17 -11.81 -1.35
C LEU A 305 -7.28 -12.45 0.04
N PHE A 306 -8.52 -12.67 0.46
CA PHE A 306 -8.87 -13.32 1.72
C PHE A 306 -9.63 -14.62 1.46
N SER A 307 -9.33 -15.61 2.28
CA SER A 307 -10.09 -16.87 2.34
C SER A 307 -11.53 -16.63 2.80
N SER A 308 -12.36 -17.65 2.69
CA SER A 308 -13.73 -17.67 3.24
C SER A 308 -13.83 -17.51 4.76
N THR A 309 -12.69 -17.52 5.47
CA THR A 309 -12.60 -17.27 6.92
C THR A 309 -11.96 -15.92 7.26
N ALA A 310 -11.97 -14.99 6.30
CA ALA A 310 -11.39 -13.65 6.42
C ALA A 310 -9.90 -13.62 6.79
N LYS A 311 -9.16 -14.69 6.44
CA LYS A 311 -7.69 -14.73 6.59
C LYS A 311 -6.99 -14.33 5.29
N PRO A 312 -5.95 -13.48 5.33
CA PRO A 312 -5.20 -13.09 4.14
C PRO A 312 -4.51 -14.31 3.51
N GLN A 313 -4.59 -14.41 2.20
CA GLN A 313 -4.01 -15.49 1.39
C GLN A 313 -2.97 -14.98 0.40
N ALA A 314 -3.19 -13.80 -0.19
CA ALA A 314 -2.24 -13.21 -1.11
C ALA A 314 -2.39 -11.68 -1.18
N SER A 315 -1.30 -11.00 -1.49
CA SER A 315 -1.31 -9.61 -1.92
C SER A 315 -0.78 -9.52 -3.34
N CYS A 316 -1.36 -8.66 -4.16
CA CYS A 316 -0.91 -8.45 -5.53
C CYS A 316 -0.82 -6.96 -5.84
N LYS A 317 0.20 -6.57 -6.60
CA LYS A 317 0.30 -5.24 -7.22
C LYS A 317 0.34 -5.40 -8.75
N LEU A 318 -0.48 -4.65 -9.46
CA LEU A 318 -0.49 -4.53 -10.91
C LEU A 318 -0.11 -3.09 -11.29
N GLN A 319 0.85 -2.93 -12.20
CA GLN A 319 1.30 -1.64 -12.70
C GLN A 319 1.59 -1.71 -14.20
#